data_AF-A0A2S3HYM7-F1
#
_entry.id   AF-A0A2S3HYM7-F1
#
_cell.length_a   1.000
_cell.length_b   1.000
_cell.length_c   1.000
_cell.angle_alpha   90.00
_cell.angle_beta   90.00
_cell.angle_gamma   90.00
#
_symmetry.space_group_name_H-M   'P 1'
#
loop_
_entity.id
_entity.type
_entity.pdbx_description
1 polymer ?
#
loop_
_entity_poly.entity_id
_entity_poly.type
_entity_poly.pdbx_seq_one_letter_code
_entity_poly.pdbx_strand_id
1 'polypeptide(L)'
;MATQEPASSEGAQRRRPRVLLAASGSVAAIKFEGLCRSVAEWADVRAVATASALHFIDGASFPSAVPLYTDDDEWSRWRRVGDEVLHIELRRWADALVIAPLSANTLAKIAGGLCNNLLTCVVRAWDYGKPVYVAPAMNTFMWDNPFTARHLGVVRELGVSLIPPVTKRLACGDYGNGAMAEPSEICRTLMLFFGPQHL
;
A
#
# COMPACT_ATOMS: atom_id res chain seq x y z
N MET A 1 56.19 8.67 -21.77
CA MET A 1 55.44 7.54 -21.20
C MET A 1 54.35 8.15 -20.33
N ALA A 2 53.14 8.30 -20.88
CA ALA A 2 52.05 9.03 -20.23
C ALA A 2 51.41 8.17 -19.14
N THR A 3 51.34 8.69 -17.93
CA THR A 3 50.61 8.13 -16.79
C THR A 3 49.11 8.26 -17.04
N GLN A 4 48.40 7.13 -17.11
CA GLN A 4 46.94 7.09 -17.11
C GLN A 4 46.42 7.36 -15.70
N GLU A 5 45.59 8.38 -15.54
CA GLU A 5 44.77 8.57 -14.34
C GLU A 5 43.67 7.49 -14.29
N PRO A 6 43.33 6.97 -13.09
CA PRO A 6 42.21 6.06 -12.97
C PRO A 6 40.90 6.85 -13.10
N ALA A 7 40.05 6.42 -14.03
CA ALA A 7 38.69 6.94 -14.15
C ALA A 7 37.93 6.74 -12.83
N SER A 8 37.60 7.84 -12.16
CA SER A 8 36.70 7.87 -11.02
C SER A 8 35.32 7.40 -11.46
N SER A 9 34.88 6.25 -10.97
CA SER A 9 33.49 5.80 -11.10
C SER A 9 32.59 6.74 -10.31
N GLU A 10 31.98 7.72 -10.97
CA GLU A 10 30.90 8.51 -10.40
C GLU A 10 29.77 7.56 -9.96
N GLY A 11 29.53 7.49 -8.66
CA GLY A 11 28.49 6.66 -8.09
C GLY A 11 27.12 7.12 -8.59
N ALA A 12 26.42 6.28 -9.34
CA ALA A 12 25.04 6.53 -9.72
C ALA A 12 24.22 6.78 -8.45
N GLN A 13 23.79 8.03 -8.22
CA GLN A 13 22.85 8.37 -7.17
C GLN A 13 21.60 7.50 -7.35
N ARG A 14 21.40 6.55 -6.42
CA ARG A 14 20.26 5.64 -6.47
C ARG A 14 18.99 6.45 -6.22
N ARG A 15 18.01 6.32 -7.12
CA ARG A 15 16.70 6.99 -7.01
C ARG A 15 15.98 6.57 -5.72
N ARG A 16 15.15 7.47 -5.18
CA ARG A 16 14.24 7.14 -4.06
C ARG A 16 13.32 5.98 -4.44
N PRO A 17 13.01 5.05 -3.52
CA PRO A 17 12.03 4.01 -3.77
C PRO A 17 10.66 4.59 -4.12
N ARG A 18 9.95 3.94 -5.04
CA ARG A 18 8.57 4.32 -5.40
C ARG A 18 7.58 3.42 -4.66
N VAL A 19 6.86 3.97 -3.69
CA VAL A 19 5.93 3.21 -2.85
C VAL A 19 4.50 3.60 -3.20
N LEU A 20 3.71 2.61 -3.62
CA LEU A 20 2.27 2.77 -3.79
C LEU A 20 1.58 2.42 -2.47
N LEU A 21 1.05 3.42 -1.79
CA LEU A 21 0.26 3.24 -0.58
C LEU A 21 -1.21 3.13 -0.95
N ALA A 22 -1.94 2.21 -0.31
CA ALA A 22 -3.34 1.99 -0.57
C ALA A 22 -4.16 1.90 0.72
N ALA A 23 -5.33 2.52 0.71
CA ALA A 23 -6.31 2.44 1.78
C ALA A 23 -7.60 1.77 1.31
N SER A 24 -8.11 0.86 2.13
CA SER A 24 -9.42 0.24 1.93
C SER A 24 -10.39 0.53 3.08
N GLY A 25 -11.68 0.24 2.89
CA GLY A 25 -12.75 0.60 3.82
C GLY A 25 -12.63 0.00 5.22
N SER A 26 -11.94 0.72 6.12
CA SER A 26 -11.79 0.46 7.54
C SER A 26 -11.64 1.79 8.26
N VAL A 27 -12.13 1.89 9.50
CA VAL A 27 -12.01 3.13 10.32
C VAL A 27 -10.56 3.58 10.46
N ALA A 28 -9.61 2.64 10.44
CA ALA A 28 -8.18 2.95 10.51
C ALA A 28 -7.66 3.80 9.32
N ALA A 29 -8.44 3.97 8.25
CA ALA A 29 -8.07 4.83 7.12
C ALA A 29 -7.98 6.32 7.51
N ILE A 30 -8.54 6.73 8.67
CA ILE A 30 -8.27 8.04 9.26
C ILE A 30 -6.77 8.29 9.52
N LYS A 31 -5.97 7.23 9.66
CA LYS A 31 -4.52 7.30 9.87
C LYS A 31 -3.71 7.29 8.56
N PHE A 32 -4.37 7.16 7.42
CA PHE A 32 -3.72 6.96 6.13
C PHE A 32 -2.90 8.18 5.69
N GLU A 33 -3.41 9.38 5.95
CA GLU A 33 -2.71 10.65 5.72
C GLU A 33 -1.35 10.68 6.46
N GLY A 34 -1.36 10.34 7.75
CA GLY A 34 -0.17 10.28 8.58
C GLY A 34 0.85 9.26 8.06
N LEU A 35 0.39 8.09 7.63
CA LEU A 35 1.24 7.09 6.99
C LEU A 35 1.87 7.62 5.69
N CYS A 36 1.09 8.28 4.84
CA CYS A 36 1.58 8.86 3.59
C CYS A 36 2.68 9.90 3.85
N ARG A 37 2.50 10.78 4.85
CA ARG A 37 3.52 11.75 5.25
C ARG A 37 4.81 11.07 5.70
N SER A 38 4.73 10.11 6.61
CA SER A 38 5.91 9.41 7.13
C SER A 38 6.68 8.63 6.07
N VAL A 39 5.99 8.04 5.09
CA VAL A 39 6.67 7.33 3.99
C VAL A 39 7.25 8.31 2.96
N ALA A 40 6.59 9.45 2.71
CA ALA A 40 7.06 10.47 1.78
C ALA A 40 8.34 11.19 2.24
N GLU A 41 8.73 11.08 3.51
CA GLU A 41 10.01 11.57 4.02
C GLU A 41 11.21 10.88 3.36
N TRP A 42 11.06 9.64 2.91
CA TRP A 42 12.17 8.86 2.34
C TRP A 42 11.87 8.20 0.98
N ALA A 43 10.61 8.03 0.60
CA ALA A 43 10.21 7.46 -0.68
C ALA A 43 9.39 8.45 -1.53
N ASP A 44 9.32 8.18 -2.83
CA ASP A 44 8.31 8.79 -3.70
C ASP A 44 6.99 8.04 -3.50
N VAL A 45 5.93 8.75 -3.13
CA VAL A 45 4.65 8.14 -2.75
C VAL A 45 3.56 8.50 -3.75
N ARG A 46 2.79 7.48 -4.13
CA ARG A 46 1.46 7.64 -4.73
C ARG A 46 0.47 6.90 -3.85
N ALA A 47 -0.73 7.44 -3.73
CA ALA A 47 -1.78 6.89 -2.90
C ALA A 47 -2.97 6.39 -3.76
N VAL A 48 -3.60 5.30 -3.33
CA VAL A 48 -4.85 4.80 -3.89
C VAL A 48 -5.86 4.62 -2.75
N ALA A 49 -7.09 5.09 -2.91
CA ALA A 49 -8.16 4.86 -1.95
C ALA A 49 -9.37 4.24 -2.62
N THR A 50 -9.89 3.15 -2.05
CA THR A 50 -11.20 2.62 -2.46
C THR A 50 -12.31 3.60 -2.07
N ALA A 51 -13.44 3.58 -2.78
CA ALA A 51 -14.62 4.38 -2.42
C ALA A 51 -14.99 4.29 -0.92
N SER A 52 -14.96 3.09 -0.33
CA SER A 52 -15.26 2.90 1.10
C SER A 52 -14.22 3.48 2.06
N ALA A 53 -12.97 3.67 1.62
CA ALA A 53 -11.93 4.31 2.44
C ALA A 53 -12.14 5.82 2.53
N LEU A 54 -12.70 6.43 1.48
CA LEU A 54 -12.96 7.88 1.42
C LEU A 54 -13.99 8.36 2.46
N HIS A 55 -14.77 7.46 3.08
CA HIS A 55 -15.60 7.82 4.23
C HIS A 55 -14.80 8.20 5.49
N PHE A 56 -13.53 7.80 5.56
CA PHE A 56 -12.66 8.02 6.73
C PHE A 56 -11.45 8.89 6.43
N ILE A 57 -11.15 9.12 5.15
CA ILE A 57 -10.05 9.99 4.72
C ILE A 57 -10.63 11.38 4.49
N ASP A 58 -10.12 12.37 5.21
CA ASP A 58 -10.44 13.77 4.94
C ASP A 58 -9.56 14.28 3.79
N GLY A 59 -10.17 14.40 2.60
CA GLY A 59 -9.48 14.89 1.40
C GLY A 59 -8.89 16.30 1.56
N ALA A 60 -9.44 17.15 2.43
CA ALA A 60 -8.91 18.50 2.66
C ALA A 60 -7.59 18.49 3.44
N SER A 61 -7.38 17.47 4.28
CA SER A 61 -6.16 17.29 5.07
C SER A 61 -5.05 16.51 4.35
N PHE A 62 -5.40 15.85 3.23
CA PHE A 62 -4.48 14.97 2.52
C PHE A 62 -3.26 15.72 1.97
N PRO A 63 -2.03 15.21 2.13
CA PRO A 63 -0.82 15.93 1.73
C PRO A 63 -0.81 16.21 0.22
N SER A 64 -0.76 17.49 -0.16
CA SER A 64 -0.77 17.93 -1.57
C SER A 64 0.40 17.38 -2.40
N ALA A 65 1.51 17.03 -1.75
CA ALA A 65 2.68 16.42 -2.39
C ALA A 65 2.48 14.94 -2.76
N VAL A 66 1.43 14.28 -2.26
CA VAL A 66 1.14 12.86 -2.54
C VAL A 66 -0.11 12.77 -3.43
N PRO A 67 0.02 12.36 -4.70
CA PRO A 67 -1.13 12.14 -5.56
C PRO A 67 -2.03 11.04 -4.99
N LEU A 68 -3.31 11.35 -4.78
CA LEU A 68 -4.33 10.39 -4.36
C LEU A 68 -5.19 9.99 -5.57
N TYR A 69 -5.20 8.72 -5.91
CA TYR A 69 -6.01 8.16 -7.00
C TYR A 69 -7.20 7.37 -6.45
N THR A 70 -8.29 7.43 -7.20
CA THR A 70 -9.58 6.83 -6.91
C THR A 70 -10.09 6.07 -8.14
N ASP A 71 -11.22 5.38 -8.01
CA ASP A 71 -11.84 4.67 -9.12
C ASP A 71 -12.21 5.64 -10.28
N ASP A 72 -12.53 6.90 -9.98
CA ASP A 72 -12.87 7.92 -10.99
C ASP A 72 -11.65 8.36 -11.84
N ASP A 73 -10.44 8.27 -11.28
CA ASP A 73 -9.20 8.58 -12.00
C ASP A 73 -8.90 7.57 -13.11
N GLU A 74 -9.35 6.33 -12.96
CA GLU A 74 -9.19 5.29 -13.96
C GLU A 74 -9.97 5.63 -15.24
N TRP A 75 -11.24 5.99 -15.08
CA TRP A 75 -12.16 6.28 -16.18
C TRP A 75 -11.94 7.66 -16.81
N SER A 76 -11.47 8.64 -16.04
CA SER A 76 -11.20 9.98 -16.57
C SER A 76 -9.97 10.03 -17.49
N ARG A 77 -9.03 9.09 -17.31
CA ARG A 77 -7.77 8.99 -18.08
C ARG A 77 -7.88 8.13 -19.35
N TRP A 78 -8.72 7.11 -19.32
CA TRP A 78 -8.90 6.23 -20.47
C TRP A 78 -10.10 6.67 -21.32
N ARG A 79 -9.85 7.22 -22.52
CA ARG A 79 -10.92 7.70 -23.42
C ARG A 79 -10.99 6.93 -24.72
N ARG A 80 -9.86 6.37 -25.16
CA ARG A 80 -9.75 5.57 -26.39
C ARG A 80 -8.71 4.47 -26.25
N VAL A 81 -8.82 3.49 -27.12
CA VAL A 81 -7.81 2.44 -27.27
C VAL A 81 -6.46 3.09 -27.58
N GLY A 82 -5.45 2.74 -26.78
CA GLY A 82 -4.10 3.30 -26.84
C GLY A 82 -3.78 4.29 -25.72
N ASP A 83 -4.77 4.79 -24.99
CA ASP A 83 -4.53 5.61 -23.79
C ASP A 83 -3.99 4.75 -22.63
N GLU A 84 -3.24 5.38 -21.72
CA GLU A 84 -2.68 4.72 -20.54
C GLU A 84 -3.79 4.18 -19.62
N VAL A 85 -3.64 2.94 -19.19
CA VAL A 85 -4.55 2.29 -18.23
C VAL A 85 -3.98 2.45 -16.82
N LEU A 86 -4.68 3.21 -15.97
CA LEU A 86 -4.12 3.71 -14.71
C LEU A 86 -3.60 2.59 -13.79
N HIS A 87 -4.37 1.52 -13.56
CA HIS A 87 -3.89 0.42 -12.70
C HIS A 87 -2.60 -0.24 -13.22
N ILE A 88 -2.42 -0.32 -14.53
CA ILE A 88 -1.20 -0.85 -15.15
C ILE A 88 -0.02 0.10 -14.93
N GLU A 89 -0.26 1.40 -15.10
CA GLU A 89 0.77 2.43 -14.88
C GLU A 89 1.21 2.52 -13.42
N LEU A 90 0.28 2.45 -12.47
CA LEU A 90 0.59 2.40 -11.05
C LEU A 90 1.42 1.16 -10.69
N ARG A 91 1.04 -0.01 -11.22
CA ARG A 91 1.78 -1.27 -11.04
C ARG A 91 3.18 -1.22 -11.67
N ARG A 92 3.34 -0.58 -12.82
CA ARG A 92 4.66 -0.39 -13.47
C ARG A 92 5.54 0.55 -12.67
N TRP A 93 4.97 1.67 -12.23
CA TRP A 93 5.66 2.73 -11.50
C TRP A 93 6.19 2.28 -10.14
N ALA A 94 5.40 1.50 -9.40
CA ALA A 94 5.69 1.12 -8.01
C ALA A 94 6.81 0.08 -7.91
N ASP A 95 7.74 0.29 -6.98
CA ASP A 95 8.71 -0.71 -6.54
C ASP A 95 8.13 -1.61 -5.43
N ALA A 96 7.17 -1.08 -4.65
CA ALA A 96 6.40 -1.83 -3.65
C ALA A 96 4.94 -1.36 -3.56
N LEU A 97 4.06 -2.25 -3.15
CA LEU A 97 2.67 -1.96 -2.78
C LEU A 97 2.47 -2.15 -1.28
N VAL A 98 1.79 -1.23 -0.62
CA VAL A 98 1.42 -1.34 0.79
C VAL A 98 -0.07 -1.05 0.94
N ILE A 99 -0.84 -1.99 1.48
CA ILE A 99 -2.27 -1.82 1.75
C ILE A 99 -2.48 -1.66 3.25
N ALA A 100 -2.71 -0.43 3.70
CA ALA A 100 -2.80 -0.06 5.10
C ALA A 100 -3.77 1.12 5.30
N PRO A 101 -5.03 0.88 5.70
CA PRO A 101 -5.57 -0.41 6.14
C PRO A 101 -5.98 -1.36 5.01
N LEU A 102 -5.81 -2.66 5.25
CA LEU A 102 -6.49 -3.73 4.52
C LEU A 102 -7.77 -4.17 5.26
N SER A 103 -8.93 -3.91 4.67
CA SER A 103 -10.22 -4.34 5.19
C SER A 103 -10.49 -5.82 4.86
N ALA A 104 -11.33 -6.48 5.66
CA ALA A 104 -11.72 -7.87 5.43
C ALA A 104 -12.33 -8.09 4.04
N ASN A 105 -13.11 -7.13 3.54
CA ASN A 105 -13.72 -7.18 2.21
C ASN A 105 -12.65 -7.16 1.10
N THR A 106 -11.68 -6.24 1.20
CA THR A 106 -10.59 -6.18 0.20
C THR A 106 -9.68 -7.40 0.31
N LEU A 107 -9.41 -7.90 1.51
CA LEU A 107 -8.70 -9.16 1.72
C LEU A 107 -9.40 -10.33 1.02
N ALA A 108 -10.73 -10.46 1.16
CA ALA A 108 -11.52 -11.48 0.49
C ALA A 108 -11.46 -11.34 -1.05
N LYS A 109 -11.55 -10.12 -1.57
CA LYS A 109 -11.42 -9.85 -3.01
C LYS A 109 -10.06 -10.25 -3.56
N ILE A 110 -8.98 -9.92 -2.84
CA ILE A 110 -7.61 -10.28 -3.23
C ILE A 110 -7.46 -11.81 -3.22
N ALA A 111 -7.88 -12.48 -2.15
CA ALA A 111 -7.82 -13.93 -2.05
C ALA A 111 -8.65 -14.65 -3.14
N GLY A 112 -9.77 -14.05 -3.55
CA GLY A 112 -10.60 -14.55 -4.65
C GLY A 112 -10.18 -14.11 -6.05
N GLY A 113 -9.11 -13.31 -6.19
CA GLY A 113 -8.63 -12.82 -7.49
C GLY A 113 -9.60 -11.85 -8.20
N LEU A 114 -10.45 -11.14 -7.45
CA LEU A 114 -11.39 -10.16 -7.98
C LEU A 114 -10.70 -8.82 -8.27
N CYS A 115 -11.13 -8.13 -9.32
CA CYS A 115 -10.58 -6.84 -9.77
C CYS A 115 -11.70 -5.90 -10.24
N ASN A 116 -12.38 -5.26 -9.29
CA ASN A 116 -13.57 -4.45 -9.58
C ASN A 116 -13.47 -2.98 -9.13
N ASN A 117 -12.28 -2.55 -8.75
CA ASN A 117 -11.93 -1.18 -8.43
C ASN A 117 -10.43 -0.97 -8.66
N LEU A 118 -9.95 0.27 -8.67
CA LEU A 118 -8.57 0.62 -9.02
C LEU A 118 -7.56 -0.18 -8.18
N LEU A 119 -7.75 -0.24 -6.87
CA LEU A 119 -6.87 -0.99 -5.96
C LEU A 119 -6.81 -2.47 -6.31
N THR A 120 -7.95 -3.13 -6.46
CA THR A 120 -7.99 -4.58 -6.74
C THR A 120 -7.52 -4.91 -8.15
N CYS A 121 -7.70 -4.01 -9.13
CA CYS A 121 -7.09 -4.12 -10.45
C CYS A 121 -5.56 -4.05 -10.40
N VAL A 122 -4.99 -3.10 -9.62
CA VAL A 122 -3.53 -3.04 -9.38
C VAL A 122 -3.01 -4.34 -8.78
N VAL A 123 -3.68 -4.86 -7.75
CA VAL A 123 -3.28 -6.12 -7.11
C VAL A 123 -3.40 -7.30 -8.06
N ARG A 124 -4.46 -7.37 -8.86
CA ARG A 124 -4.69 -8.48 -9.79
C ARG A 124 -3.67 -8.55 -10.92
N ALA A 125 -3.11 -7.40 -11.31
CA ALA A 125 -2.04 -7.24 -12.29
C ALA A 125 -0.63 -7.22 -11.66
N TRP A 126 -0.54 -7.40 -10.33
CA TRP A 126 0.72 -7.29 -9.61
C TRP A 126 1.68 -8.41 -9.99
N ASP A 127 2.97 -8.09 -10.01
CA ASP A 127 4.05 -9.06 -10.12
C ASP A 127 4.65 -9.24 -8.74
N TYR A 128 4.47 -10.44 -8.20
CA TYR A 128 4.90 -10.81 -6.85
C TYR A 128 6.42 -10.98 -6.71
N GLY A 129 7.19 -10.78 -7.79
CA GLY A 129 8.62 -10.46 -7.68
C GLY A 129 8.87 -9.10 -7.02
N LYS A 130 7.88 -8.20 -7.01
CA LYS A 130 7.87 -6.96 -6.24
C LYS A 130 7.16 -7.15 -4.90
N PRO A 131 7.69 -6.60 -3.80
CA PRO A 131 7.11 -6.74 -2.47
C PRO A 131 5.71 -6.15 -2.36
N VAL A 132 4.85 -6.87 -1.64
CA VAL A 132 3.52 -6.40 -1.20
C VAL A 132 3.44 -6.53 0.31
N TYR A 133 3.11 -5.44 0.98
CA TYR A 133 2.82 -5.41 2.42
C TYR A 133 1.35 -5.13 2.66
N VAL A 134 0.77 -5.80 3.65
CA VAL A 134 -0.61 -5.53 4.09
C VAL A 134 -0.67 -5.34 5.59
N ALA A 135 -1.41 -4.33 6.04
CA ALA A 135 -1.72 -4.09 7.45
C ALA A 135 -3.24 -4.22 7.65
N PRO A 136 -3.75 -5.41 8.01
CA PRO A 136 -5.18 -5.61 8.22
C PRO A 136 -5.73 -4.74 9.33
N ALA A 137 -6.96 -4.27 9.14
CA ALA A 137 -7.67 -3.47 10.13
C ALA A 137 -9.16 -3.78 10.10
N MET A 138 -9.66 -4.48 11.11
CA MET A 138 -11.05 -4.92 11.22
C MET A 138 -11.43 -5.15 12.69
N ASN A 139 -12.72 -5.26 12.98
CA ASN A 139 -13.19 -5.61 14.32
C ASN A 139 -12.70 -7.03 14.74
N THR A 140 -12.54 -7.27 16.05
CA THR A 140 -12.10 -8.57 16.61
C THR A 140 -12.91 -9.75 16.11
N PHE A 141 -14.24 -9.66 16.05
CA PHE A 141 -15.09 -10.74 15.55
C PHE A 141 -14.86 -11.03 14.06
N MET A 142 -14.48 -10.02 13.27
CA MET A 142 -14.07 -10.23 11.88
C MET A 142 -12.68 -10.85 11.80
N TRP A 143 -11.76 -10.44 12.67
CA TRP A 143 -10.40 -11.00 12.74
C TRP A 143 -10.42 -12.48 13.13
N ASP A 144 -11.20 -12.83 14.15
CA ASP A 144 -11.35 -14.21 14.65
C ASP A 144 -12.22 -15.08 13.75
N ASN A 145 -12.90 -14.47 12.75
CA ASN A 145 -13.67 -15.23 11.79
C ASN A 145 -12.76 -16.15 10.95
N PRO A 146 -13.13 -17.43 10.71
CA PRO A 146 -12.32 -18.37 9.94
C PRO A 146 -11.96 -17.89 8.53
N PHE A 147 -12.78 -17.04 7.89
CA PHE A 147 -12.47 -16.47 6.59
C PHE A 147 -11.21 -15.61 6.62
N THR A 148 -10.95 -14.87 7.69
CA THR A 148 -9.75 -14.02 7.80
C THR A 148 -8.50 -14.88 7.78
N ALA A 149 -8.44 -15.94 8.60
CA ALA A 149 -7.32 -16.86 8.59
C ALA A 149 -7.12 -17.55 7.22
N ARG A 150 -8.21 -17.99 6.58
CA ARG A 150 -8.16 -18.62 5.25
C ARG A 150 -7.64 -17.67 4.17
N HIS A 151 -8.20 -16.46 4.09
CA HIS A 151 -7.77 -15.47 3.09
C HIS A 151 -6.33 -15.01 3.33
N LEU A 152 -5.92 -14.83 4.60
CA LEU A 152 -4.53 -14.53 4.94
C LEU A 152 -3.57 -15.66 4.52
N GLY A 153 -4.01 -16.92 4.60
CA GLY A 153 -3.27 -18.07 4.07
C GLY A 153 -3.02 -17.93 2.57
N VAL A 154 -4.09 -17.71 1.79
CA VAL A 154 -4.01 -17.55 0.33
C VAL A 154 -3.07 -16.41 -0.07
N VAL A 155 -3.21 -15.23 0.53
CA VAL A 155 -2.34 -14.10 0.16
C VAL A 155 -0.89 -14.31 0.59
N ARG A 156 -0.63 -15.05 1.68
CA ARG A 156 0.73 -15.39 2.11
C ARG A 156 1.41 -16.34 1.11
N GLU A 157 0.68 -17.29 0.53
CA GLU A 157 1.20 -18.17 -0.53
C GLU A 157 1.65 -17.39 -1.78
N LEU A 158 1.06 -16.21 -2.03
CA LEU A 158 1.47 -15.29 -3.10
C LEU A 158 2.73 -14.46 -2.74
N GLY A 159 3.31 -14.64 -1.56
CA GLY A 159 4.47 -13.85 -1.10
C GLY A 159 4.10 -12.50 -0.47
N VAL A 160 2.83 -12.26 -0.16
CA VAL A 160 2.39 -11.03 0.54
C VAL A 160 2.87 -11.05 1.99
N SER A 161 3.55 -9.98 2.40
CA SER A 161 4.05 -9.79 3.75
C SER A 161 2.99 -9.16 4.65
N LEU A 162 2.64 -9.85 5.72
CA LEU A 162 1.68 -9.38 6.71
C LEU A 162 2.36 -8.53 7.79
N ILE A 163 1.90 -7.30 7.96
CA ILE A 163 2.14 -6.50 9.16
C ILE A 163 0.96 -6.75 10.10
N PRO A 164 1.16 -7.46 11.23
CA PRO A 164 0.06 -7.96 12.04
C PRO A 164 -0.72 -6.81 12.70
N PRO A 165 -2.02 -6.99 12.94
CA PRO A 165 -2.77 -6.04 13.76
C PRO A 165 -2.31 -6.08 15.21
N VAL A 166 -2.70 -5.05 15.96
CA VAL A 166 -2.44 -4.92 17.40
C VAL A 166 -3.71 -5.16 18.21
N THR A 167 -3.53 -5.67 19.43
CA THR A 167 -4.62 -5.82 20.41
C THR A 167 -4.79 -4.51 21.16
N LYS A 168 -5.95 -3.85 20.99
CA LYS A 168 -6.31 -2.61 21.71
C LYS A 168 -7.82 -2.43 21.74
N ARG A 169 -8.28 -1.34 22.39
CA ARG A 169 -9.67 -0.92 22.26
C ARG A 169 -9.95 -0.44 20.84
N LEU A 170 -10.95 -1.01 20.20
CA LEU A 170 -11.35 -0.77 18.82
C LEU A 170 -12.39 0.35 18.72
N ALA A 171 -12.65 0.84 17.50
CA ALA A 171 -13.58 1.95 17.25
C ALA A 171 -15.03 1.66 17.71
N CYS A 172 -15.43 0.39 17.77
CA CYS A 172 -16.73 -0.04 18.28
C CYS A 172 -16.81 -0.11 19.82
N GLY A 173 -15.69 0.03 20.53
CA GLY A 173 -15.63 -0.10 22.00
C GLY A 173 -15.08 -1.43 22.51
N ASP A 174 -15.04 -2.48 21.67
CA ASP A 174 -14.50 -3.79 22.03
C ASP A 174 -12.99 -3.72 22.31
N TYR A 175 -12.50 -4.55 23.23
CA TYR A 175 -11.06 -4.77 23.42
C TYR A 175 -10.68 -6.11 22.77
N GLY A 176 -9.76 -6.08 21.82
CA GLY A 176 -9.32 -7.29 21.14
C GLY A 176 -8.37 -7.03 19.99
N ASN A 177 -7.99 -8.11 19.29
CA ASN A 177 -7.08 -8.03 18.16
C ASN A 177 -7.81 -7.56 16.90
N GLY A 178 -7.08 -7.01 15.93
CA GLY A 178 -7.63 -6.57 14.64
C GLY A 178 -7.48 -5.07 14.37
N ALA A 179 -6.98 -4.30 15.32
CA ALA A 179 -6.64 -2.90 15.08
C ALA A 179 -5.40 -2.79 14.19
N MET A 180 -5.39 -1.86 13.22
CA MET A 180 -4.21 -1.63 12.39
C MET A 180 -2.97 -1.34 13.25
N ALA A 181 -1.82 -1.89 12.83
CA ALA A 181 -0.51 -1.47 13.31
C ALA A 181 -0.36 0.06 13.18
N GLU A 182 0.44 0.66 14.06
CA GLU A 182 0.61 2.12 14.01
C GLU A 182 1.39 2.52 12.74
N PRO A 183 1.09 3.70 12.15
CA PRO A 183 1.79 4.16 10.95
C PRO A 183 3.32 4.16 11.08
N SER A 184 3.85 4.44 12.27
CA SER A 184 5.28 4.39 12.57
C SER A 184 5.86 2.99 12.48
N GLU A 185 5.13 1.96 12.93
CA GLU A 185 5.55 0.55 12.83
C GLU A 185 5.52 0.07 11.38
N ILE A 186 4.49 0.46 10.63
CA ILE A 186 4.39 0.18 9.20
C ILE A 186 5.56 0.83 8.46
N CYS A 187 5.78 2.13 8.66
CA CYS A 187 6.88 2.88 8.06
C CYS A 187 8.25 2.26 8.39
N ARG A 188 8.49 1.92 9.66
CA ARG A 188 9.72 1.25 10.11
C ARG A 188 9.93 -0.10 9.41
N THR A 189 8.87 -0.90 9.27
CA THR A 189 8.95 -2.20 8.59
C THR A 189 9.38 -2.04 7.14
N LEU A 190 8.82 -1.04 6.44
CA LEU A 190 9.18 -0.72 5.06
C LEU A 190 10.63 -0.21 4.97
N MET A 191 11.05 0.70 5.84
CA MET A 191 12.43 1.19 5.89
C MET A 191 13.44 0.06 6.13
N LEU A 192 13.13 -0.92 6.99
CA LEU A 192 14.03 -2.06 7.22
C LEU A 192 14.15 -2.96 5.98
N PHE A 193 13.08 -3.09 5.20
CA PHE A 193 13.10 -3.83 3.94
C PHE A 193 13.92 -3.12 2.86
N PHE A 194 13.71 -1.81 2.67
CA PHE A 194 14.49 -1.02 1.71
C PHE A 194 15.93 -0.76 2.20
N GLY A 195 16.18 -0.80 3.51
CA GLY A 195 17.49 -0.68 4.14
C GLY A 195 18.18 0.69 3.91
N PRO A 196 19.32 0.93 4.59
CA PRO A 196 20.15 2.12 4.39
C PRO A 196 20.86 2.19 3.02
N GLN A 197 20.57 1.26 2.10
CA GLN A 197 21.05 1.34 0.71
C GLN A 197 20.13 2.19 -0.20
N HIS A 198 19.01 2.69 0.36
CA HIS A 198 17.97 3.48 -0.30
C HIS A 198 17.60 4.77 0.44
N LEU A 199 18.28 5.08 1.55
CA LEU A 199 18.20 6.33 2.33
C LEU A 199 19.52 7.09 2.17
#